data_AF-A0A2D9LPG8-F1
#
_entry.id   AF-A0A2D9LPG8-F1
#
_cell.length_a   1.000
_cell.length_b   1.000
_cell.length_c   1.000
_cell.angle_alpha   90.00
_cell.angle_beta   90.00
_cell.angle_gamma   90.00
#
_symmetry.space_group_name_H-M   'P 1'
#
loop_
_entity.id
_entity.type
_entity.pdbx_description
1 polymer ?
#
loop_
_entity_poly.entity_id
_entity_poly.type
_entity_poly.pdbx_seq_one_letter_code
_entity_poly.pdbx_strand_id
1 'polypeptide(L)'
;MWTLAIPVIAGMGIQTLYTIVDMIFIGKLGGESIAAVAFNMPIFFFVMGLSFGLGSGVTASIARFIGADDKVNADNAAEHAVAIALIISAILTIIGLIFGETILMYMGCT
;
A
#
# COMPACT_ATOMS: atom_id res chain seq x y z
N MET A 1 18.81 -7.99 -17.15
CA MET A 1 18.62 -6.70 -16.45
C MET A 1 17.63 -5.80 -17.19
N TRP A 2 17.91 -5.35 -18.42
CA TRP A 2 17.03 -4.44 -19.17
C TRP A 2 15.59 -4.97 -19.39
N THR A 3 15.40 -6.26 -19.67
CA THR A 3 14.08 -6.88 -19.88
C THR A 3 13.17 -6.85 -18.64
N LEU A 4 13.75 -6.80 -17.43
CA LEU A 4 13.00 -6.64 -16.17
C LEU A 4 12.91 -5.17 -15.75
N ALA A 5 13.95 -4.37 -16.03
CA ALA A 5 13.98 -2.96 -15.66
C ALA A 5 12.97 -2.11 -16.47
N ILE A 6 12.84 -2.35 -17.78
CA ILE A 6 11.93 -1.61 -18.65
C ILE A 6 10.47 -1.68 -18.17
N PRO A 7 9.88 -2.87 -17.92
CA PRO A 7 8.49 -2.94 -17.46
C PRO A 7 8.29 -2.34 -16.06
N VAL A 8 9.28 -2.46 -15.17
CA VAL A 8 9.22 -1.84 -13.83
C VAL A 8 9.22 -0.31 -13.93
N ILE A 9 10.14 0.26 -14.72
CA ILE A 9 10.22 1.71 -14.92
C ILE A 9 8.93 2.23 -15.57
N ALA A 10 8.41 1.54 -16.58
CA ALA A 10 7.15 1.89 -17.21
C ALA A 10 5.98 1.85 -16.22
N GLY A 11 5.91 0.82 -15.38
CA GLY A 11 4.89 0.70 -14.32
C GLY A 11 4.95 1.84 -13.31
N MET A 12 6.16 2.19 -12.84
CA MET A 12 6.35 3.32 -11.93
C MET A 12 6.01 4.67 -12.59
N GLY A 13 6.29 4.82 -13.88
CA GLY A 13 5.90 6.00 -14.66
C GLY A 13 4.38 6.16 -14.74
N ILE A 14 3.66 5.07 -15.05
CA ILE A 14 2.20 5.05 -15.06
C ILE A 14 1.63 5.38 -13.68
N GLN A 15 2.20 4.79 -12.62
CA GLN A 15 1.80 5.10 -11.24
C GLN A 15 1.97 6.59 -10.90
N THR A 16 3.08 7.18 -11.32
CA THR A 16 3.35 8.61 -11.07
C THR A 16 2.35 9.50 -11.83
N LEU A 17 2.07 9.17 -13.09
CA LEU A 17 1.05 9.87 -13.89
C LEU A 17 -0.33 9.77 -13.24
N TYR A 18 -0.69 8.59 -12.73
CA TYR A 18 -1.94 8.39 -12.00
C TYR A 18 -2.04 9.34 -10.79
N THR A 19 -1.00 9.42 -9.96
CA THR A 19 -0.99 10.31 -8.78
C THR A 19 -1.11 11.79 -9.17
N ILE A 20 -0.49 12.22 -10.28
CA ILE A 20 -0.62 13.60 -10.78
C ILE A 20 -2.05 13.88 -11.21
N VAL A 21 -2.63 12.97 -12.01
CA VAL A 21 -4.00 13.11 -12.49
C VAL A 21 -4.97 13.17 -11.31
N ASP A 22 -4.85 12.25 -10.36
CA ASP A 22 -5.67 12.22 -9.14
C ASP A 22 -5.61 13.55 -8.38
N MET A 23 -4.41 14.08 -8.13
CA MET A 23 -4.26 15.40 -7.50
C MET A 23 -4.89 16.54 -8.30
N ILE A 24 -4.85 16.51 -9.64
CA ILE A 24 -5.53 17.51 -10.47
C ILE A 24 -7.06 17.43 -10.30
N PHE A 25 -7.62 16.22 -10.27
CA PHE A 25 -9.06 16.03 -10.05
C PHE A 25 -9.48 16.51 -8.65
N ILE A 26 -8.70 16.18 -7.62
CA ILE A 26 -8.93 16.63 -6.25
C ILE A 26 -8.82 18.15 -6.16
N GLY A 27 -7.82 18.76 -6.81
CA GLY A 27 -7.65 20.21 -6.80
C GLY A 27 -8.77 20.97 -7.51
N LYS A 28 -9.47 20.33 -8.46
CA LYS A 28 -10.68 20.89 -9.09
C LYS A 28 -11.89 20.92 -8.17
N LEU A 29 -11.92 20.10 -7.11
CA LEU A 29 -13.01 20.09 -6.12
C LEU A 29 -12.93 21.25 -5.12
N GLY A 30 -11.77 21.92 -5.03
CA GLY A 30 -11.54 23.10 -4.19
C GLY A 30 -10.34 22.95 -3.26
N GLY A 31 -9.93 24.06 -2.64
CA GLY A 31 -8.79 24.07 -1.71
C GLY A 31 -9.00 23.21 -0.47
N GLU A 32 -10.24 23.09 -0.01
CA GLU A 32 -10.62 22.28 1.17
C GLU A 32 -10.39 20.78 0.93
N SER A 33 -10.64 20.29 -0.30
CA SER A 33 -10.38 18.91 -0.69
C SER A 33 -8.89 18.57 -0.71
N ILE A 34 -8.04 19.52 -1.13
CA ILE A 34 -6.57 19.35 -1.08
C ILE A 34 -6.09 19.30 0.38
N ALA A 35 -6.65 20.17 1.25
CA ALA A 35 -6.30 20.18 2.67
C ALA A 35 -6.65 18.84 3.34
N ALA A 36 -7.85 18.29 3.07
CA ALA A 36 -8.26 16.98 3.56
C ALA A 36 -7.29 15.87 3.14
N VAL A 37 -6.81 15.89 1.88
CA VAL A 37 -5.79 14.94 1.40
C VAL A 37 -4.46 15.08 2.15
N ALA A 38 -4.03 16.31 2.43
CA ALA A 38 -2.81 16.56 3.20
C ALA A 38 -2.90 15.99 4.63
N PHE A 39 -4.06 16.12 5.30
CA PHE A 39 -4.29 15.51 6.61
C PHE A 39 -4.34 13.98 6.55
N ASN A 40 -4.76 13.38 5.43
CA ASN A 40 -4.74 11.94 5.25
C ASN A 40 -3.32 11.35 5.01
N MET A 41 -2.34 12.17 4.61
CA MET A 41 -1.01 11.68 4.22
C MET A 41 -0.30 10.82 5.28
N PRO A 42 -0.27 11.18 6.57
CA PRO A 42 0.35 10.34 7.59
C PRO A 42 -0.29 8.96 7.72
N ILE A 43 -1.62 8.87 7.60
CA ILE A 43 -2.35 7.59 7.61
C ILE A 43 -1.96 6.78 6.37
N PHE A 44 -1.92 7.43 5.20
CA PHE A 44 -1.50 6.80 3.96
C PHE A 44 -0.08 6.21 4.05
N PHE A 45 0.89 6.98 4.57
CA PHE A 45 2.25 6.50 4.78
C PHE A 45 2.34 5.36 5.80
N PHE A 46 1.53 5.39 6.86
CA PHE A 46 1.46 4.31 7.83
C PHE A 46 1.01 2.99 7.18
N VAL A 47 -0.10 3.03 6.43
CA VAL A 47 -0.62 1.86 5.70
C VAL A 47 0.39 1.37 4.66
N MET A 48 1.01 2.28 3.90
CA MET A 48 2.04 1.96 2.92
C MET A 48 3.25 1.27 3.57
N GLY A 49 3.67 1.75 4.75
CA GLY A 49 4.74 1.14 5.54
C GLY A 49 4.43 -0.30 5.95
N LEU A 50 3.19 -0.57 6.39
CA LEU A 50 2.75 -1.93 6.70
C LEU A 50 2.75 -2.82 5.45
N SER A 51 2.25 -2.32 4.32
CA SER A 51 2.24 -3.05 3.06
C SER A 51 3.66 -3.40 2.58
N PHE A 52 4.60 -2.45 2.65
CA PHE A 52 5.99 -2.70 2.30
C PHE A 52 6.70 -3.63 3.27
N GLY A 53 6.44 -3.51 4.58
CA GLY A 53 6.97 -4.41 5.59
C GLY A 53 6.53 -5.86 5.35
N LEU A 54 5.24 -6.07 5.13
CA LEU A 54 4.69 -7.39 4.81
C LEU A 54 5.26 -7.90 3.48
N GLY A 55 5.20 -7.10 2.41
CA GLY A 55 5.69 -7.50 1.08
C GLY A 55 7.17 -7.88 1.07
N SER A 56 8.01 -7.11 1.77
CA SER A 56 9.43 -7.40 1.94
C SER A 56 9.66 -8.70 2.73
N GLY A 57 8.97 -8.89 3.86
CA GLY A 57 9.08 -10.10 4.68
C GLY A 57 8.63 -11.36 3.94
N VAL A 58 7.53 -11.28 3.20
CA VAL A 58 7.01 -12.38 2.36
C VAL A 58 7.99 -12.71 1.25
N THR A 59 8.49 -11.70 0.53
CA THR A 59 9.48 -11.88 -0.55
C THR A 59 10.74 -12.58 -0.02
N ALA A 60 11.25 -12.15 1.14
CA ALA A 60 12.41 -12.77 1.78
C ALA A 60 12.15 -14.23 2.19
N SER A 61 10.97 -14.53 2.73
CA SER A 61 10.57 -15.89 3.12
C SER A 61 10.47 -16.83 1.92
N ILE A 62 9.78 -16.39 0.85
CA ILE A 62 9.64 -17.15 -0.40
C ILE A 62 11.01 -17.36 -1.06
N ALA A 63 11.85 -16.32 -1.13
CA ALA A 63 13.19 -16.42 -1.69
C ALA A 63 14.05 -17.45 -0.94
N ARG A 64 13.92 -17.55 0.38
CA ARG A 64 14.62 -18.55 1.20
C ARG A 64 14.20 -19.98 0.85
N PHE A 65 12.91 -20.26 0.72
CA PHE A 65 12.42 -21.59 0.35
C PHE A 65 12.77 -21.95 -1.09
N ILE A 66 12.64 -21.01 -2.04
CA ILE A 66 13.07 -21.22 -3.43
C ILE A 66 14.58 -21.51 -3.50
N GLY A 67 15.41 -20.78 -2.73
CA GLY A 67 16.85 -21.02 -2.68
C GLY A 67 17.24 -22.37 -2.07
N ALA A 68 16.35 -22.99 -1.28
CA ALA A 68 16.52 -24.33 -0.72
C ALA A 68 15.91 -25.44 -1.62
N ASP A 69 15.43 -25.09 -2.82
CA ASP A 69 14.68 -25.97 -3.74
C ASP A 69 13.38 -26.55 -3.13
N ASP A 70 12.87 -25.91 -2.07
CA ASP A 70 11.68 -26.33 -1.33
C ASP A 70 10.44 -25.59 -1.85
N LYS A 71 9.91 -26.07 -2.97
CA LYS A 71 8.74 -25.47 -3.64
C LYS A 71 7.47 -25.57 -2.81
N VAL A 72 7.28 -26.66 -2.06
CA VAL A 72 6.08 -26.89 -1.25
C VAL A 72 5.97 -25.83 -0.16
N ASN A 73 7.06 -25.54 0.55
CA ASN A 73 7.03 -24.50 1.57
C ASN A 73 7.06 -23.08 0.97
N ALA A 74 7.61 -22.88 -0.23
CA ALA A 74 7.50 -21.61 -0.94
C ALA A 74 6.03 -21.28 -1.28
N ASP A 75 5.27 -22.25 -1.80
CA ASP A 75 3.86 -22.08 -2.13
C ASP A 75 3.02 -21.89 -0.87
N ASN A 76 3.26 -22.68 0.18
CA ASN A 76 2.59 -22.51 1.47
C ASN A 76 2.85 -21.12 2.08
N ALA A 77 4.08 -20.61 1.97
CA ALA A 77 4.41 -19.26 2.41
C ALA A 77 3.66 -18.17 1.62
N ALA A 78 3.48 -18.36 0.31
CA ALA A 78 2.70 -17.47 -0.52
C ALA A 78 1.20 -17.49 -0.16
N GLU A 79 0.62 -18.67 0.08
CA GLU A 79 -0.77 -18.80 0.51
C GLU A 79 -1.03 -18.12 1.86
N HIS A 80 -0.17 -18.38 2.85
CA HIS A 80 -0.26 -17.72 4.14
C HIS A 80 -0.04 -16.21 4.06
N ALA A 81 0.86 -15.75 3.18
CA ALA A 81 1.06 -14.33 2.95
C ALA A 81 -0.21 -13.63 2.45
N VAL A 82 -0.93 -14.24 1.51
CA VAL A 82 -2.21 -13.72 1.01
C VAL A 82 -3.25 -13.69 2.13
N ALA A 83 -3.36 -14.76 2.92
CA ALA A 83 -4.29 -14.81 4.06
C ALA A 83 -3.99 -13.71 5.10
N ILE A 84 -2.72 -13.51 5.44
CA ILE A 84 -2.28 -12.46 6.37
C ILE A 84 -2.57 -11.08 5.78
N ALA A 85 -2.29 -10.86 4.50
CA ALA A 85 -2.59 -9.61 3.81
C ALA A 85 -4.09 -9.28 3.86
N LEU A 86 -4.95 -10.28 3.61
CA LEU A 86 -6.40 -10.13 3.72
C LEU A 86 -6.83 -9.77 5.14
N ILE A 87 -6.30 -10.46 6.16
CA ILE A 87 -6.62 -10.16 7.57
C ILE A 87 -6.20 -8.74 7.94
N ILE A 88 -4.97 -8.34 7.60
CA ILE A 88 -4.47 -6.98 7.88
C ILE A 88 -5.32 -5.95 7.15
N SER A 89 -5.64 -6.17 5.88
CA SER A 89 -6.48 -5.25 5.10
C SER A 89 -7.88 -5.11 5.70
N ALA A 90 -8.52 -6.21 6.09
CA ALA A 90 -9.84 -6.19 6.72
C ALA A 90 -9.82 -5.43 8.05
N ILE A 91 -8.80 -5.66 8.88
CA ILE A 91 -8.62 -4.94 10.15
C ILE A 91 -8.45 -3.44 9.89
N LEU A 92 -7.56 -3.05 8.98
CA LEU A 92 -7.33 -1.64 8.65
C LEU A 92 -8.58 -0.97 8.07
N THR A 93 -9.33 -1.66 7.21
CA THR A 93 -10.60 -1.16 6.67
C THR A 93 -11.64 -0.97 7.76
N ILE A 94 -11.82 -1.93 8.67
CA ILE A 94 -12.77 -1.82 9.78
C ILE A 94 -12.38 -0.64 10.69
N ILE A 95 -11.10 -0.51 11.03
CA ILE A 95 -10.61 0.62 11.83
C ILE A 95 -10.85 1.94 11.11
N GLY A 96 -10.57 2.02 9.81
CA GLY A 96 -10.81 3.21 8.99
C GLY A 96 -12.28 3.59 8.90
N LEU A 97 -13.20 2.63 8.81
CA LEU A 97 -14.64 2.89 8.75
C LEU A 97 -15.21 3.35 10.09
N ILE A 98 -14.73 2.81 11.21
CA ILE A 98 -15.25 3.14 12.55
C ILE A 98 -14.61 4.41 13.10
N PHE A 99 -13.30 4.57 12.92
CA PHE A 99 -12.50 5.63 13.55
C PHE A 99 -11.97 6.67 12.58
N GLY A 100 -12.26 6.57 11.27
CA GLY A 100 -11.72 7.47 10.25
C GLY A 100 -11.97 8.95 10.54
N GLU A 101 -13.22 9.32 10.84
CA GLU A 101 -13.57 10.70 11.19
C GLU A 101 -12.88 11.17 12.48
N THR A 102 -12.83 10.30 13.49
CA THR A 102 -12.18 10.61 14.77
C THR A 102 -10.68 10.82 14.61
N ILE A 103 -9.99 9.97 13.83
CA ILE A 103 -8.57 10.09 13.55
C ILE A 103 -8.29 11.39 12.77
N LEU A 104 -9.10 11.69 11.76
CA LEU A 104 -8.96 12.92 10.97
C LEU A 104 -9.18 14.18 11.82
N MET A 105 -10.16 14.17 12.73
CA MET A 105 -10.35 15.27 13.70
C MET A 105 -9.13 15.47 14.60
N TYR A 106 -8.55 14.39 15.15
CA TYR A 106 -7.33 14.49 15.97
C TYR A 106 -6.12 15.02 15.18
N MET A 107 -6.11 14.86 13.86
CA MET A 107 -5.07 15.37 12.98
C MET A 107 -5.24 16.85 12.63
N GLY A 108 -6.31 17.51 13.09
CA GLY A 108 -6.55 18.94 12.91
C GLY A 108 -7.54 19.28 11.80
N CYS A 109 -8.31 18.30 11.31
CA CYS A 109 -9.42 18.55 10.40
C CYS A 109 -10.64 19.02 11.23
N THR A 110 -10.88 20.33 11.30
CA THR A 110 -12.09 20.96 11.86
C THR A 110 -12.95 21.55 10.76
#